data_AF-A0A087UIB4-F1
#
_entry.id   AF-A0A087UIB4-F1
#
_cell.length_a   1.000
_cell.length_b   1.000
_cell.length_c   1.000
_cell.angle_alpha   90.00
_cell.angle_beta   90.00
_cell.angle_gamma   90.00
#
_symmetry.space_group_name_H-M   'P 1'
#
loop_
_entity.id
_entity.type
_entity.pdbx_description
1 polymer ?
#
loop_
_entity_poly.entity_id
_entity_poly.type
_entity_poly.pdbx_seq_one_letter_code
_entity_poly.pdbx_strand_id
1 'polypeptide(L)' 'MTEQSCTVEECPRWFQGPWSPCSVTCGQGIQTRAVVCRDSKSQYSDLCDLSGMPRPQKTCETKIPCPVVSQTEEPT' A
#
# COMPACT_ATOMS: atom_id res chain seq x y z
N MET A 1 -4.60 -21.08 -27.71
CA MET A 1 -4.24 -20.46 -26.41
C MET A 1 -3.41 -19.24 -26.76
N THR A 2 -4.00 -18.05 -26.64
CA THR A 2 -3.23 -16.82 -26.88
C THR A 2 -2.60 -16.45 -25.56
N GLU A 3 -1.47 -17.08 -25.23
CA GLU A 3 -0.57 -16.56 -24.21
C GLU A 3 -0.08 -15.22 -24.73
N GLN A 4 -0.73 -14.15 -24.28
CA GLN A 4 -0.24 -12.79 -24.43
C GLN A 4 0.95 -12.64 -23.49
N SER A 5 2.03 -13.33 -23.83
CA SER A 5 3.34 -13.14 -23.23
C SER A 5 3.85 -11.80 -23.74
N CYS A 6 3.49 -10.71 -23.06
CA CYS A 6 4.34 -9.53 -23.13
C CYS A 6 5.75 -10.00 -22.71
N THR A 7 6.75 -9.72 -23.52
CA THR A 7 8.15 -9.93 -23.16
C THR A 7 8.37 -9.23 -21.82
N VAL A 8 8.99 -9.87 -20.82
CA VAL A 8 9.09 -9.35 -19.44
C VAL A 8 9.63 -7.91 -19.37
N GLU A 9 10.46 -7.53 -20.34
CA GLU A 9 11.01 -6.18 -20.52
C GLU A 9 9.96 -5.13 -20.92
N GLU A 10 8.91 -5.54 -21.63
CA GLU A 10 7.85 -4.69 -22.19
C GLU A 10 6.54 -4.73 -21.38
N CYS A 11 6.52 -5.51 -20.29
CA CYS A 11 5.34 -5.67 -19.45
C CYS A 11 5.13 -4.46 -18.52
N PRO A 12 3.86 -4.03 -18.34
CA PRO A 12 3.51 -3.14 -17.26
C PRO A 12 3.75 -3.82 -15.90
N ARG A 13 4.35 -3.08 -14.97
CA ARG A 13 4.80 -3.57 -13.67
C ARG A 13 4.29 -2.69 -12.53
N TRP A 14 4.13 -3.29 -11.36
CA TRP A 14 3.80 -2.57 -10.14
C TRP A 14 5.03 -1.89 -9.55
N PHE A 15 4.89 -0.59 -9.26
CA PHE A 15 5.88 0.23 -8.59
C PHE A 15 5.36 0.65 -7.22
N GLN A 16 6.23 0.60 -6.22
CA GLN A 16 5.91 0.89 -4.82
C GLN A 16 6.68 2.14 -4.39
N GLY A 17 5.96 3.15 -3.93
CA GLY A 17 6.54 4.30 -3.26
C GLY A 17 7.02 3.98 -1.85
N PRO A 18 7.67 4.94 -1.17
CA PRO A 18 8.01 4.81 0.23
C PRO A 18 6.75 4.69 1.09
N TRP A 19 6.88 4.01 2.24
CA TRP A 19 5.84 4.01 3.25
C TRP A 19 5.72 5.40 3.90
N SER A 20 4.49 5.86 4.10
CA SER A 20 4.18 7.02 4.91
C SER A 20 4.64 6.80 6.35
N PRO A 21 4.78 7.88 7.15
CA PRO A 21 4.83 7.75 8.60
C PRO A 21 3.64 6.95 9.14
N CYS A 22 3.81 6.38 10.34
CA CYS A 22 2.73 5.70 11.05
C CYS A 22 1.59 6.70 11.30
N SER A 23 0.35 6.28 11.07
CA SER A 23 -0.84 7.13 11.24
C SER A 23 -1.04 7.61 12.68
N VAL A 24 -0.37 6.96 13.63
CA VAL A 24 -0.40 7.24 15.06
C VAL A 24 1.00 7.53 15.55
N THR A 25 1.09 8.28 16.65
CA THR A 25 2.32 8.52 17.39
C THR A 25 2.47 7.58 18.59
N CYS A 26 1.45 6.79 18.91
CA CYS A 26 1.41 5.82 20.01
C CYS A 26 0.71 4.52 19.59
N GLY A 27 0.99 3.41 20.28
CA GLY A 27 0.35 2.11 20.05
C GLY A 27 0.52 1.57 18.63
N GLN A 28 -0.51 0.87 18.17
CA GLN A 28 -0.61 0.33 16.82
C GLN A 28 -1.36 1.29 15.92
N GLY A 29 -0.84 1.52 14.71
CA GLY A 29 -1.53 2.25 13.67
C GLY A 29 -1.19 1.69 12.31
N ILE A 30 -1.29 2.54 11.30
CA ILE A 30 -1.21 2.12 9.91
C ILE A 30 -0.23 2.99 9.11
N GLN A 31 0.56 2.35 8.25
CA GLN A 31 1.32 3.02 7.20
C GLN A 31 0.69 2.75 5.84
N THR A 32 0.74 3.75 4.97
CA THR A 32 0.25 3.67 3.59
C THR A 32 1.40 3.90 2.62
N ARG A 33 1.29 3.45 1.38
CA ARG A 33 2.23 3.79 0.32
C ARG A 33 1.52 3.91 -1.01
N ALA A 34 2.11 4.66 -1.93
CA ALA A 34 1.67 4.65 -3.31
C ALA A 34 2.01 3.31 -3.96
N VAL A 35 1.04 2.73 -4.64
CA VAL A 35 1.21 1.55 -5.50
C VAL A 35 0.66 1.94 -6.87
N VAL A 36 1.52 1.96 -7.88
CA VAL A 36 1.15 2.41 -9.22
C VAL A 36 1.59 1.38 -10.24
N CYS A 37 0.71 1.09 -11.20
CA CYS A 37 1.06 0.28 -12.35
C CYS A 37 1.60 1.20 -13.45
N ARG A 38 2.76 0.86 -14.01
CA ARG A 38 3.34 1.60 -15.13
C ARG A 38 3.81 0.67 -16.24
N ASP A 39 3.62 1.10 -17.49
CA ASP A 39 4.13 0.42 -18.68
C ASP A 39 5.63 0.67 -18.90
N SER A 40 6.22 0.05 -19.91
CA SER A 40 7.66 0.20 -20.22
C SER A 40 8.06 1.62 -20.64
N LYS A 41 7.11 2.47 -21.04
CA LYS A 41 7.32 3.91 -21.24
C LYS A 41 7.16 4.72 -19.95
N SER A 42 7.06 4.07 -18.80
CA SER A 42 6.83 4.67 -17.49
C SER A 42 5.53 5.48 -17.37
N GLN A 43 4.53 5.24 -18.22
CA GLN A 43 3.22 5.88 -18.09
C GLN A 43 2.31 5.02 -17.22
N TYR A 44 1.30 5.64 -16.62
CA TYR A 44 0.31 4.91 -15.82
C TYR A 44 -0.47 3.95 -16.72
N SER A 45 -0.68 2.73 -16.23
CA SER A 45 -1.41 1.67 -16.92
C SER A 45 -2.26 0.89 -15.94
N ASP A 46 -3.26 0.18 -16.43
CA ASP A 46 -4.13 -0.72 -15.64
C ASP A 46 -3.95 -2.19 -16.06
N LEU A 47 -2.95 -2.46 -16.89
CA LEU A 47 -2.67 -3.77 -17.47
C LEU A 47 -1.79 -4.67 -16.57
N CYS A 48 -1.40 -4.20 -15.39
CA CYS A 48 -0.67 -5.03 -14.44
C CYS A 48 -1.57 -6.11 -13.84
N ASP A 49 -1.00 -7.29 -13.61
CA ASP A 49 -1.70 -8.37 -12.93
C ASP A 49 -2.04 -8.00 -11.47
N LEU A 50 -3.33 -8.02 -11.13
CA LEU A 50 -3.81 -7.67 -9.79
C LEU A 50 -3.36 -8.67 -8.71
N SER A 51 -3.05 -9.92 -9.09
CA SER A 51 -2.54 -10.93 -8.15
C SER A 51 -1.13 -10.57 -7.67
N GLY A 52 -0.35 -9.90 -8.53
CA GLY A 52 0.95 -9.31 -8.20
C GLY A 52 0.87 -7.94 -7.52
N MET A 53 -0.32 -7.39 -7.27
CA MET A 53 -0.46 -6.05 -6.68
C MET A 53 0.10 -6.02 -5.25
N PRO A 54 1.10 -5.17 -4.97
CA PRO A 54 1.67 -5.07 -3.63
C PRO A 54 0.70 -4.36 -2.68
N ARG A 55 0.75 -4.73 -1.40
CA ARG A 55 -0.12 -4.14 -0.36
C ARG A 55 0.07 -2.62 -0.27
N PRO A 56 -0.96 -1.80 -0.42
CA PRO A 56 -0.85 -0.34 -0.27
C PRO A 56 -0.82 0.10 1.21
N GLN A 57 -1.11 -0.82 2.13
CA GLN A 57 -1.27 -0.55 3.54
C GLN A 57 -0.60 -1.65 4.38
N LYS A 58 -0.03 -1.28 5.52
CA LYS A 58 0.46 -2.23 6.52
C LYS A 58 0.30 -1.67 7.93
N THR A 59 0.24 -2.58 8.90
CA THR A 59 0.26 -2.21 10.32
C THR A 59 1.65 -1.73 10.73
N CYS A 60 1.69 -0.69 11.56
CA CYS A 60 2.88 -0.21 12.24
C CYS A 60 2.65 -0.20 13.75
N GLU A 61 3.73 -0.43 14.51
CA GLU A 61 3.72 -0.38 15.96
C GLU A 61 4.73 0.66 16.41
N THR A 62 4.25 1.68 17.11
CA THR A 62 5.12 2.65 17.75
C THR A 62 5.57 2.08 19.10
N LYS A 63 6.77 2.47 19.54
CA LYS A 63 7.29 2.07 20.86
C LYS A 63 6.71 2.91 22.01
N ILE A 64 5.74 3.77 21.71
CA ILE A 64 5.11 4.68 22.65
C ILE A 64 3.74 4.09 23.00
N PRO A 65 3.45 3.75 24.26
CA PRO A 65 2.12 3.28 24.64
C PRO A 65 1.09 4.40 24.43
N CYS A 66 -0.09 4.06 23.91
CA CYS A 66 -1.16 5.05 23.83
C CYS A 66 -1.71 5.37 25.20
N PRO A 67 -2.13 6.62 25.45
CA PRO A 67 -2.96 6.91 26.60
C PRO A 67 -4.19 6.01 26.47
N VAL A 68 -4.43 5.20 27.50
CA VAL A 68 -5.68 4.47 27.67
C VAL A 68 -6.76 5.51 27.92
N VAL A 69 -7.27 6.11 26.85
CA VAL A 69 -8.53 6.84 26.95
C VAL A 69 -9.55 5.74 27.18
N SER A 70 -9.96 5.57 28.43
CA SER A 70 -11.08 4.71 28.80
C SER A 70 -12.21 5.07 27.85
N GLN A 71 -12.55 4.14 26.95
CA GLN A 71 -13.67 4.28 26.05
C GLN A 71 -14.94 4.23 26.90
N THR A 72 -15.34 5.37 27.44
CA THR A 72 -16.64 5.56 28.03
C THR A 72 -17.08 6.97 27.67
N GLU A 73 -18.31 7.06 27.19
CA GLU A 73 -19.03 8.26 26.75
C GLU A 73 -18.87 8.61 25.27
N GLU A 74 -19.56 7.79 24.46
CA GLU A 74 -20.35 8.25 23.32
C GLU A 74 -21.53 9.07 23.90
N PRO A 75 -21.57 10.41 23.76
CA PRO A 75 -22.79 11.16 24.07
C PRO A 75 -23.78 10.97 22.92
N THR A 76 -24.85 10.20 23.19
CA THR A 76 -26.13 10.34 22.47
C THR A 76 -26.73 11.71 22.72
#